data_AF-A0A814HEH1-F1
#
_entry.id   AF-A0A814HEH1-F1
#
_cell.length_a   1.000
_cell.length_b   1.000
_cell.length_c   1.000
_cell.angle_alpha   90.00
_cell.angle_beta   90.00
_cell.angle_gamma   90.00
#
_symmetry.space_group_name_H-M   'P 1'
#
loop_
_entity.id
_entity.type
_entity.pdbx_description
1 polymer ?
#
loop_
_entity_poly.entity_id
_entity_poly.type
_entity_poly.pdbx_seq_one_letter_code
_entity_poly.pdbx_strand_id
1 'polypeptide(L)'
;MTDRRLSDLTILAVEHDFDIDYERLPTLNLLQSDNSTLHTNQWTLLSNLFYNYDESKLLLIGQQLMNENNLEKSIISINLRLSKQFFMTTYETSGDYLNSNGDLRRLSSDNRNAFLRTAAENINCLGTIFSWNRSQVYKCKNFVNTCRDLYGQSSVDMIEHILKYMDSDIAIVKLALSLFTFSNNITIFSSIAMINPINTLEIFRIQNTYSEVIWKYLLYKYGFYESIQRFMTLIQCLLTATDGLYNAQYMEKHENDIELLVENLELELLLDDIEHIN
;
A
#
# COMPACT_ATOMS: atom_id res chain seq x y z
N MET A 1 13.04 -17.02 40.96
CA MET A 1 12.25 -15.79 41.06
C MET A 1 11.88 -15.39 39.65
N THR A 2 10.72 -15.87 39.23
CA THR A 2 10.19 -15.88 37.87
C THR A 2 9.08 -14.86 37.83
N ASP A 3 9.25 -13.78 37.07
CA ASP A 3 8.20 -12.79 36.88
C ASP A 3 7.53 -12.97 35.51
N ARG A 4 6.22 -13.14 35.59
CA ARG A 4 5.26 -13.33 34.51
C ARG A 4 4.74 -11.95 34.16
N ARG A 5 4.73 -11.58 32.87
CA ARG A 5 3.70 -10.75 32.21
C ARG A 5 4.10 -10.45 30.78
N LEU A 6 3.44 -11.12 29.83
CA LEU A 6 3.02 -10.61 28.52
C LEU A 6 2.41 -11.77 27.74
N SER A 7 1.24 -12.18 28.21
CA SER A 7 0.27 -12.97 27.46
C SER A 7 -1.06 -12.26 27.69
N ASP A 8 -1.43 -11.38 26.76
CA ASP A 8 -2.80 -10.91 26.55
C ASP A 8 -2.81 -10.05 25.28
N LEU A 9 -2.92 -10.74 24.14
CA LEU A 9 -3.49 -10.22 22.89
C LEU A 9 -3.98 -11.45 22.12
N THR A 10 -4.94 -12.14 22.73
CA THR A 10 -5.73 -13.18 22.07
C THR A 10 -6.86 -12.49 21.32
N ILE A 11 -6.88 -12.73 20.01
CA ILE A 11 -7.94 -12.38 19.07
C ILE A 11 -9.24 -13.01 19.56
N LEU A 12 -10.18 -12.18 20.01
CA LEU A 12 -11.60 -12.52 20.08
C LEU A 12 -12.27 -11.83 18.89
N ALA A 13 -12.57 -12.63 17.87
CA ALA A 13 -13.59 -12.31 16.89
C ALA A 13 -14.94 -12.41 17.62
N VAL A 14 -15.61 -11.27 17.80
CA VAL A 14 -17.02 -11.20 18.18
C VAL A 14 -17.67 -10.26 17.18
N GLU A 15 -18.64 -10.80 16.45
CA GLU A 15 -19.56 -10.07 15.59
C GLU A 15 -20.29 -9.01 16.43
N HIS A 16 -20.06 -7.73 16.13
CA HIS A 16 -20.92 -6.65 16.58
C HIS A 16 -21.06 -5.64 15.44
N ASP A 17 -22.30 -5.39 15.05
CA ASP A 17 -22.70 -4.24 14.22
C ASP A 17 -22.19 -2.96 14.89
N PHE A 18 -21.33 -2.22 14.17
CA PHE A 18 -20.89 -0.89 14.58
C PHE A 18 -21.50 0.15 13.64
N ASP A 19 -22.51 0.85 14.15
CA ASP A 19 -22.80 2.22 13.73
C ASP A 19 -21.67 3.10 14.29
N ILE A 20 -20.70 3.45 13.43
CA ILE A 20 -19.59 4.33 13.81
C ILE A 20 -20.03 5.77 13.57
N ASP A 21 -20.24 6.51 14.66
CA ASP A 21 -20.41 7.96 14.63
C ASP A 21 -19.05 8.63 14.35
N TYR A 22 -18.86 9.07 13.10
CA TYR A 22 -17.58 9.58 12.58
C TYR A 22 -17.19 10.96 13.12
N GLU A 23 -18.05 11.68 13.86
CA GLU A 23 -17.77 13.07 14.25
C GLU A 23 -16.96 13.23 15.55
N ARG A 24 -16.62 12.15 16.28
CA ARG A 24 -15.83 12.24 17.53
C ARG A 24 -14.91 11.03 17.77
N LEU A 25 -13.92 10.82 16.91
CA LEU A 25 -12.85 9.88 17.25
C LEU A 25 -11.77 10.57 18.11
N PRO A 26 -11.41 9.98 19.27
CA PRO A 26 -10.38 10.54 20.12
C PRO A 26 -9.03 10.46 19.40
N THR A 27 -8.38 11.59 19.23
CA THR A 27 -6.94 11.62 18.92
C THR A 27 -6.24 10.85 20.03
N LEU A 28 -5.67 9.68 19.70
CA LEU A 28 -4.87 8.89 20.64
C LEU A 28 -3.76 9.82 21.16
N ASN A 29 -3.85 10.24 22.42
CA ASN A 29 -2.96 11.23 23.00
C ASN A 29 -1.61 10.58 23.36
N LEU A 30 -0.86 10.19 22.34
CA LEU A 30 0.47 9.55 22.40
C LEU A 30 1.59 10.51 22.84
N LEU A 31 1.29 11.79 23.07
CA LEU A 31 2.29 12.86 23.17
C LEU A 31 2.82 13.14 24.57
N GLN A 32 2.21 12.62 25.65
CA GLN A 32 2.50 13.11 27.01
C GLN A 32 3.44 12.23 27.85
N SER A 33 3.86 11.06 27.37
CA SER A 33 4.78 10.18 28.12
C SER A 33 5.82 9.46 27.27
N ASP A 34 5.84 9.69 25.97
CA ASP A 34 6.65 8.88 25.06
C ASP A 34 8.01 9.51 24.82
N ASN A 35 9.06 8.69 24.95
CA ASN A 35 10.41 8.99 24.46
C ASN A 35 10.47 9.09 22.92
N SER A 36 9.35 9.41 22.26
CA SER A 36 9.23 9.52 20.82
C SER A 36 9.90 10.81 20.35
N THR A 37 10.75 10.68 19.32
CA THR A 37 11.33 11.81 18.61
C THR A 37 10.43 12.32 17.47
N LEU A 38 9.21 11.78 17.33
CA LEU A 38 8.23 12.23 16.35
C LEU A 38 7.53 13.49 16.87
N HIS A 39 7.48 14.53 16.04
CA HIS A 39 6.74 15.76 16.34
C HIS A 39 5.23 15.56 16.04
N THR A 40 4.38 16.46 16.56
CA THR A 40 2.92 16.41 16.36
C THR A 40 2.52 16.22 14.90
N ASN A 41 3.12 16.96 13.96
CA ASN A 41 2.82 16.84 12.53
C ASN A 41 3.16 15.45 11.97
N GLN A 42 4.21 14.80 12.48
CA GLN A 42 4.61 13.46 12.05
C GLN A 42 3.66 12.39 12.58
N TRP A 43 3.15 12.58 13.81
CA TRP A 43 2.07 11.74 14.35
C TRP A 43 0.76 11.93 13.59
N THR A 44 0.39 13.16 13.23
CA THR A 44 -0.77 13.43 12.39
C THR A 44 -0.62 12.77 11.02
N LEU A 45 0.57 12.87 10.40
CA LEU A 45 0.84 12.18 9.14
C LEU A 45 0.64 10.67 9.27
N LEU A 46 1.25 10.03 10.29
CA LEU A 46 1.07 8.60 10.56
C LEU A 46 -0.42 8.24 10.72
N SER A 47 -1.15 9.01 11.54
CA SER A 47 -2.58 8.80 11.76
C SER A 47 -3.36 8.89 10.45
N ASN A 48 -3.10 9.91 9.62
CA ASN A 48 -3.77 10.08 8.34
C ASN A 48 -3.47 8.92 7.38
N LEU A 49 -2.23 8.43 7.33
CA LEU A 49 -1.88 7.27 6.50
C LEU A 49 -2.68 6.02 6.86
N PHE A 50 -2.95 5.80 8.14
CA PHE A 50 -3.76 4.67 8.59
C PHE A 50 -5.17 4.70 8.02
N TYR A 51 -5.74 5.89 7.84
CA TYR A 51 -7.09 6.08 7.31
C TYR A 51 -7.14 6.20 5.79
N ASN A 52 -6.10 6.73 5.14
CA ASN A 52 -6.08 6.96 3.70
C ASN A 52 -5.92 5.67 2.88
N TYR A 53 -5.21 4.67 3.40
CA TYR A 53 -5.12 3.36 2.76
C TYR A 53 -6.03 2.38 3.50
N ASP A 54 -7.27 2.18 3.02
CA ASP A 54 -8.21 1.23 3.61
C ASP A 54 -8.10 -0.15 2.95
N GLU A 55 -7.39 -1.06 3.61
CA GLU A 55 -7.23 -2.43 3.14
C GLU A 55 -8.38 -3.38 3.52
N SER A 56 -9.41 -2.90 4.23
CA SER A 56 -10.43 -3.76 4.85
C SER A 56 -11.13 -4.70 3.85
N LYS A 57 -11.54 -4.16 2.69
CA LYS A 57 -12.17 -4.93 1.61
C LYS A 57 -11.25 -6.02 1.06
N LEU A 58 -9.96 -5.70 0.86
CA LEU A 58 -8.95 -6.67 0.39
C LEU A 58 -8.73 -7.79 1.41
N LEU A 59 -8.65 -7.45 2.69
CA LEU A 59 -8.51 -8.44 3.75
C LEU A 59 -9.75 -9.33 3.87
N LEU A 60 -10.95 -8.77 3.70
CA LEU A 60 -12.20 -9.53 3.69
C LEU A 60 -12.22 -10.55 2.54
N ILE A 61 -11.92 -10.13 1.31
CA ILE A 61 -11.86 -11.04 0.15
C ILE A 61 -10.76 -12.08 0.34
N GLY A 62 -9.60 -11.68 0.87
CA GLY A 62 -8.50 -12.58 1.15
C GLY A 62 -8.86 -13.64 2.21
N GLN A 63 -9.61 -13.26 3.25
CA GLN A 63 -10.14 -14.22 4.23
C GLN A 63 -11.14 -15.18 3.58
N GLN A 64 -12.01 -14.72 2.68
CA GLN A 64 -12.92 -15.58 1.92
C GLN A 64 -12.15 -16.58 1.05
N LEU A 65 -11.10 -16.15 0.35
CA LEU A 65 -10.21 -17.02 -0.42
C LEU A 65 -9.56 -18.10 0.46
N MET A 66 -9.08 -17.72 1.65
CA MET A 66 -8.48 -18.66 2.60
C MET A 66 -9.49 -19.66 3.14
N ASN A 67 -10.71 -19.22 3.45
CA ASN A 67 -11.78 -20.10 3.92
C ASN A 67 -12.16 -21.12 2.84
N GLU A 68 -12.34 -20.69 1.59
CA GLU A 68 -12.64 -21.57 0.46
C GLU A 68 -11.51 -22.58 0.18
N ASN A 69 -10.25 -22.16 0.32
CA ASN A 69 -9.10 -23.04 0.15
C ASN A 69 -9.03 -24.18 1.19
N ASN A 70 -9.60 -23.98 2.38
CA ASN A 70 -9.63 -24.99 3.43
C ASN A 70 -10.75 -26.03 3.26
N LEU A 71 -11.67 -25.82 2.31
CA LEU A 71 -12.72 -26.78 2.02
C LEU A 71 -12.19 -27.92 1.13
N GLU A 72 -12.45 -29.16 1.54
CA GLU A 72 -12.03 -30.38 0.82
C GLU A 72 -12.50 -30.42 -0.64
N LYS A 73 -13.61 -29.72 -0.93
CA LYS A 73 -14.17 -29.56 -2.27
C LYS A 73 -14.30 -28.08 -2.64
N SER A 74 -13.20 -27.34 -2.57
CA SER A 74 -13.12 -25.99 -3.12
C SER A 74 -13.69 -25.95 -4.54
N ILE A 75 -14.73 -25.14 -4.75
CA ILE A 75 -15.33 -24.95 -6.07
C ILE A 75 -14.42 -24.00 -6.87
N ILE A 76 -13.83 -24.51 -7.96
CA ILE A 76 -12.87 -23.75 -8.80
C ILE A 76 -13.48 -22.42 -9.28
N SER A 77 -14.77 -22.39 -9.64
CA SER A 77 -15.43 -21.17 -10.10
C SER A 77 -15.57 -20.10 -9.00
N ILE A 78 -15.76 -20.49 -7.73
CA ILE A 78 -15.82 -19.55 -6.61
C ILE A 78 -14.44 -18.94 -6.38
N ASN A 79 -13.38 -19.77 -6.35
CA ASN A 79 -12.00 -19.28 -6.22
C ASN A 79 -11.63 -18.33 -7.36
N LEU A 80 -11.91 -18.69 -8.61
CA LEU A 80 -11.63 -17.81 -9.75
C LEU A 80 -12.35 -16.47 -9.64
N ARG A 81 -13.62 -16.48 -9.21
CA ARG A 81 -14.40 -15.25 -8.99
C ARG A 81 -13.78 -14.38 -7.89
N LEU A 82 -13.45 -14.98 -6.74
CA LEU A 82 -12.83 -14.28 -5.62
C LEU A 82 -11.43 -13.75 -5.97
N SER A 83 -10.62 -14.50 -6.71
CA SER A 83 -9.32 -14.03 -7.20
C SER A 83 -9.47 -12.81 -8.10
N LYS A 84 -10.41 -12.83 -9.06
CA LYS A 84 -10.71 -11.68 -9.92
C LYS A 84 -11.18 -10.47 -9.11
N GLN A 85 -12.08 -10.70 -8.15
CA GLN A 85 -12.56 -9.65 -7.26
C GLN A 85 -11.42 -9.05 -6.44
N PHE A 86 -10.52 -9.89 -5.91
CA PHE A 86 -9.34 -9.44 -5.19
C PHE A 86 -8.49 -8.50 -6.06
N PHE A 87 -8.17 -8.89 -7.30
CA PHE A 87 -7.42 -8.03 -8.22
C PHE A 87 -8.15 -6.73 -8.54
N MET A 88 -9.45 -6.76 -8.84
CA MET A 88 -10.20 -5.51 -9.08
C MET A 88 -10.14 -4.57 -7.88
N THR A 89 -10.35 -5.11 -6.67
CA THR A 89 -10.30 -4.33 -5.45
C THR A 89 -8.90 -3.77 -5.17
N THR A 90 -7.79 -4.39 -5.64
CA THR A 90 -6.46 -3.78 -5.45
C THR A 90 -6.30 -2.49 -6.25
N TYR A 91 -6.86 -2.43 -7.46
CA TYR A 91 -6.89 -1.20 -8.27
C TYR A 91 -7.82 -0.14 -7.66
N GLU A 92 -9.01 -0.54 -7.20
CA GLU A 92 -9.95 0.37 -6.50
C GLU A 92 -9.30 0.98 -5.25
N THR A 93 -8.74 0.16 -4.35
CA THR A 93 -8.04 0.64 -3.14
C THR A 93 -6.84 1.53 -3.48
N SER A 94 -6.14 1.25 -4.59
CA SER A 94 -5.05 2.11 -5.07
C SER A 94 -5.57 3.49 -5.50
N GLY A 95 -6.70 3.52 -6.21
CA GLY A 95 -7.37 4.75 -6.61
C GLY A 95 -7.85 5.56 -5.41
N ASP A 96 -8.57 4.94 -4.48
CA ASP A 96 -9.06 5.57 -3.25
C ASP A 96 -7.90 6.19 -2.45
N TYR A 97 -6.78 5.49 -2.35
CA TYR A 97 -5.58 5.99 -1.68
C TYR A 97 -4.97 7.20 -2.39
N LEU A 98 -4.76 7.12 -3.72
CA LEU A 98 -4.18 8.24 -4.48
C LEU A 98 -5.09 9.46 -4.42
N ASN A 99 -6.40 9.24 -4.57
CA ASN A 99 -7.38 10.29 -4.52
C ASN A 99 -7.42 10.94 -3.12
N SER A 100 -7.31 10.19 -2.03
CA SER A 100 -7.28 10.74 -0.67
C SER A 100 -5.90 11.23 -0.20
N ASN A 101 -4.83 11.02 -0.97
CA ASN A 101 -3.47 11.38 -0.56
C ASN A 101 -3.25 12.90 -0.60
N GLY A 102 -3.14 13.52 0.58
CA GLY A 102 -2.98 14.96 0.72
C GLY A 102 -1.68 15.52 0.11
N ASP A 103 -0.59 14.76 0.07
CA ASP A 103 0.66 15.23 -0.54
C ASP A 103 0.57 15.21 -2.07
N LEU A 104 -0.10 14.22 -2.65
CA LEU A 104 -0.37 14.16 -4.09
C LEU A 104 -1.31 15.30 -4.53
N ARG A 105 -2.39 15.54 -3.76
CA ARG A 105 -3.33 16.64 -4.02
C ARG A 105 -2.71 18.03 -3.95
N ARG A 106 -1.63 18.20 -3.17
CA ARG A 106 -0.91 19.48 -3.03
C ARG A 106 0.03 19.80 -4.19
N LEU A 107 0.40 18.80 -4.99
CA LEU A 107 1.18 19.05 -6.20
C LEU A 107 0.37 19.92 -7.17
N SER A 108 1.08 20.73 -7.99
CA SER A 108 0.43 21.42 -9.10
C SER A 108 -0.20 20.40 -10.06
N SER A 109 -1.28 20.79 -10.75
CA SER A 109 -1.98 19.93 -11.72
C SER A 109 -1.01 19.29 -12.73
N ASP A 110 -0.06 20.08 -13.26
CA ASP A 110 0.98 19.58 -14.18
C ASP A 110 1.87 18.50 -13.55
N ASN A 111 2.35 18.71 -12.31
CA ASN A 111 3.19 17.74 -11.61
C ASN A 111 2.39 16.50 -11.22
N ARG A 112 1.16 16.68 -10.77
CA ARG A 112 0.24 15.62 -10.36
C ARG A 112 -0.03 14.69 -11.54
N ASN A 113 -0.46 15.23 -12.68
CA ASN A 113 -0.76 14.44 -13.89
C ASN A 113 0.51 13.73 -14.42
N ALA A 114 1.64 14.43 -14.46
CA ALA A 114 2.91 13.83 -14.90
C ALA A 114 3.40 12.69 -13.98
N PHE A 115 3.03 12.72 -12.70
CA PHE A 115 3.46 11.75 -11.71
C PHE A 115 2.44 10.63 -11.45
N LEU A 116 1.16 10.85 -11.78
CA LEU A 116 0.04 10.00 -11.37
C LEU A 116 0.17 8.56 -11.84
N ARG A 117 0.60 8.32 -13.09
CA ARG A 117 0.84 6.96 -13.60
C ARG A 117 1.91 6.24 -12.78
N THR A 118 3.03 6.89 -12.49
CA THR A 118 4.09 6.30 -11.67
C THR A 118 3.59 6.01 -10.25
N ALA A 119 2.84 6.95 -9.67
CA ALA A 119 2.22 6.77 -8.37
C ALA A 119 1.26 5.56 -8.32
N ALA A 120 0.42 5.41 -9.36
CA ALA A 120 -0.52 4.30 -9.54
C ALA A 120 0.17 2.95 -9.68
N GLU A 121 1.21 2.85 -10.51
CA GLU A 121 2.00 1.62 -10.65
C GLU A 121 2.65 1.25 -9.31
N ASN A 122 3.33 2.20 -8.67
CA ASN A 122 4.02 1.98 -7.39
C ASN A 122 3.06 1.52 -6.28
N ILE A 123 1.94 2.23 -6.07
CA ILE A 123 0.99 1.88 -5.02
C ILE A 123 0.29 0.55 -5.32
N ASN A 124 -0.07 0.29 -6.57
CA ASN A 124 -0.75 -0.94 -6.96
C ASN A 124 0.15 -2.15 -6.73
N CYS A 125 1.42 -2.07 -7.15
CA CYS A 125 2.38 -3.15 -6.97
C CYS A 125 2.61 -3.47 -5.48
N LEU A 126 3.08 -2.50 -4.71
CA LEU A 126 3.42 -2.75 -3.31
C LEU A 126 2.16 -3.00 -2.46
N GLY A 127 1.04 -2.34 -2.76
CA GLY A 127 -0.24 -2.52 -2.10
C GLY A 127 -0.86 -3.90 -2.34
N THR A 128 -0.73 -4.42 -3.57
CA THR A 128 -1.13 -5.80 -3.89
C THR A 128 -0.29 -6.79 -3.07
N ILE A 129 1.03 -6.63 -3.04
CA ILE A 129 1.93 -7.54 -2.30
C ILE A 129 1.66 -7.47 -0.79
N PHE A 130 1.44 -6.26 -0.25
CA PHE A 130 1.03 -6.08 1.14
C PHE A 130 -0.27 -6.85 1.44
N SER A 131 -1.29 -6.68 0.60
CA SER A 131 -2.58 -7.35 0.76
C SER A 131 -2.45 -8.86 0.67
N TRP A 132 -1.59 -9.36 -0.22
CA TRP A 132 -1.26 -10.78 -0.31
C TRP A 132 -0.63 -11.32 0.97
N ASN A 133 0.36 -10.60 1.51
CA ASN A 133 1.01 -10.98 2.76
C ASN A 133 -0.01 -10.99 3.90
N ARG A 134 -0.76 -9.89 4.05
CA ARG A 134 -1.61 -9.68 5.23
C ARG A 134 -2.77 -10.66 5.28
N SER A 135 -3.38 -10.96 4.13
CA SER A 135 -4.45 -11.96 4.02
C SER A 135 -3.94 -13.40 3.85
N GLN A 136 -2.62 -13.58 3.66
CA GLN A 136 -1.97 -14.87 3.47
C GLN A 136 -2.46 -15.65 2.23
N VAL A 137 -3.10 -14.98 1.25
CA VAL A 137 -3.65 -15.62 0.03
C VAL A 137 -2.57 -16.27 -0.85
N TYR A 138 -1.29 -15.92 -0.67
CA TYR A 138 -0.18 -16.63 -1.31
C TYR A 138 -0.08 -18.11 -0.89
N LYS A 139 -0.73 -18.51 0.22
CA LYS A 139 -0.86 -19.91 0.63
C LYS A 139 -2.02 -20.63 -0.05
N CYS A 140 -2.92 -19.91 -0.72
CA CYS A 140 -4.03 -20.48 -1.47
C CYS A 140 -3.56 -20.91 -2.88
N LYS A 141 -3.43 -22.23 -3.10
CA LYS A 141 -2.91 -22.77 -4.36
C LYS A 141 -3.75 -22.34 -5.57
N ASN A 142 -5.08 -22.29 -5.42
CA ASN A 142 -5.97 -21.89 -6.51
C ASN A 142 -5.81 -20.40 -6.86
N PHE A 143 -5.63 -19.55 -5.86
CA PHE A 143 -5.34 -18.13 -6.05
C PHE A 143 -3.99 -17.93 -6.76
N VAL A 144 -2.93 -18.60 -6.30
CA VAL A 144 -1.60 -18.55 -6.93
C VAL A 144 -1.65 -19.08 -8.37
N ASN A 145 -2.38 -20.16 -8.63
CA ASN A 145 -2.59 -20.67 -10.00
C ASN A 145 -3.32 -19.64 -10.87
N THR A 146 -4.36 -19.00 -10.34
CA THR A 146 -5.09 -17.95 -11.06
C THR A 146 -4.17 -16.77 -11.39
N CYS A 147 -3.32 -16.36 -10.44
CA CYS A 147 -2.33 -15.31 -10.69
C CYS A 147 -1.34 -15.74 -11.77
N ARG A 148 -0.84 -16.98 -11.73
CA ARG A 148 0.04 -17.53 -12.78
C ARG A 148 -0.62 -17.52 -14.15
N ASP A 149 -1.91 -17.86 -14.24
CA ASP A 149 -2.64 -17.89 -15.50
C ASP A 149 -2.87 -16.49 -16.06
N LEU A 150 -3.10 -15.49 -15.20
CA LEU A 150 -3.35 -14.10 -15.59
C LEU A 150 -2.06 -13.31 -15.85
N TYR A 151 -1.04 -13.55 -15.04
CA TYR A 151 0.15 -12.72 -14.94
C TYR A 151 1.47 -13.45 -15.22
N GLY A 152 1.42 -14.76 -15.47
CA GLY A 152 2.60 -15.57 -15.74
C GLY A 152 3.38 -16.00 -14.49
N GLN A 153 4.26 -16.98 -14.67
CA GLN A 153 5.07 -17.56 -13.58
C GLN A 153 6.08 -16.55 -13.00
N SER A 154 6.72 -15.74 -13.85
CA SER A 154 7.71 -14.74 -13.42
C SER A 154 7.15 -13.75 -12.41
N SER A 155 5.90 -13.31 -12.61
CA SER A 155 5.21 -12.39 -11.69
C SER A 155 4.96 -13.04 -10.33
N VAL A 156 4.55 -14.31 -10.31
CA VAL A 156 4.36 -15.07 -9.07
C VAL A 156 5.68 -15.25 -8.33
N ASP A 157 6.75 -15.67 -9.02
CA ASP A 157 8.08 -15.84 -8.42
C ASP A 157 8.61 -14.54 -7.81
N MET A 158 8.36 -13.42 -8.49
CA MET A 158 8.74 -12.10 -8.02
C MET A 158 7.96 -11.68 -6.78
N ILE A 159 6.62 -11.86 -6.78
CA ILE A 159 5.79 -11.57 -5.60
C ILE A 159 6.25 -12.42 -4.41
N GLU A 160 6.47 -13.73 -4.61
CA GLU A 160 7.00 -14.62 -3.57
C GLU A 160 8.38 -14.17 -3.08
N HIS A 161 9.21 -13.60 -3.95
CA HIS A 161 10.50 -13.04 -3.56
C HIS A 161 10.34 -11.79 -2.68
N ILE A 162 9.48 -10.85 -3.07
CA ILE A 162 9.23 -9.60 -2.33
C ILE A 162 8.61 -9.88 -0.95
N LEU A 163 7.70 -10.85 -0.86
CA LEU A 163 7.04 -11.26 0.39
C LEU A 163 8.03 -11.62 1.51
N LYS A 164 9.25 -12.06 1.19
CA LYS A 164 10.31 -12.39 2.16
C LYS A 164 10.82 -11.17 2.93
N TYR A 165 10.66 -9.98 2.39
CA TYR A 165 11.14 -8.72 2.95
C TYR A 165 10.03 -7.84 3.50
N MET A 166 8.77 -8.26 3.41
CA MET A 166 7.65 -7.46 3.87
C MET A 166 7.60 -7.42 5.41
N ASP A 167 7.55 -6.22 5.99
CA ASP A 167 7.47 -6.05 7.44
C ASP A 167 6.09 -6.49 7.97
N SER A 168 6.06 -7.03 9.19
CA SER A 168 4.84 -7.42 9.90
C SER A 168 4.07 -6.22 10.49
N ASP A 169 4.75 -5.11 10.73
CA ASP A 169 4.17 -3.90 11.29
C ASP A 169 3.50 -3.07 10.20
N ILE A 170 2.18 -3.00 10.27
CA ILE A 170 1.35 -2.30 9.30
C ILE A 170 1.69 -0.80 9.18
N ALA A 171 2.14 -0.15 10.27
CA ALA A 171 2.53 1.26 10.20
C ALA A 171 3.74 1.46 9.27
N ILE A 172 4.73 0.57 9.37
CA ILE A 172 5.94 0.60 8.53
C ILE A 172 5.54 0.34 7.08
N VAL A 173 4.66 -0.63 6.83
CA VAL A 173 4.24 -0.95 5.47
C VAL A 173 3.45 0.21 4.84
N LYS A 174 2.52 0.85 5.57
CA LYS A 174 1.80 2.04 5.05
C LYS A 174 2.73 3.22 4.79
N LEU A 175 3.70 3.48 5.67
CA LEU A 175 4.73 4.48 5.41
C LEU A 175 5.58 4.14 4.18
N ALA A 176 5.93 2.87 4.01
CA ALA A 176 6.68 2.40 2.85
C ALA A 176 5.88 2.52 1.56
N LEU A 177 4.58 2.22 1.60
CA LEU A 177 3.65 2.46 0.50
C LEU A 177 3.70 3.93 0.10
N SER A 178 3.57 4.86 1.05
CA SER A 178 3.65 6.29 0.75
C SER A 178 4.99 6.73 0.19
N LEU A 179 6.10 6.29 0.81
CA LEU A 179 7.45 6.57 0.29
C LEU A 179 7.61 6.04 -1.15
N PHE A 180 7.12 4.82 -1.40
CA PHE A 180 7.24 4.15 -2.69
C PHE A 180 6.32 4.78 -3.74
N THR A 181 5.10 5.20 -3.40
CA THR A 181 4.22 5.97 -4.29
C THR A 181 4.97 7.14 -4.91
N PHE A 182 5.70 7.90 -4.10
CA PHE A 182 6.48 9.05 -4.55
C PHE A 182 7.85 8.72 -5.13
N SER A 183 8.24 7.44 -5.23
CA SER A 183 9.54 7.04 -5.79
C SER A 183 9.56 7.14 -7.32
N ASN A 184 10.57 7.82 -7.86
CA ASN A 184 10.67 8.05 -9.30
C ASN A 184 11.40 6.90 -10.01
N ASN A 185 10.91 5.67 -9.81
CA ASN A 185 11.55 4.47 -10.34
C ASN A 185 11.24 4.22 -11.83
N ILE A 186 10.23 4.91 -12.38
CA ILE A 186 9.54 4.52 -13.63
C ILE A 186 9.72 5.53 -14.77
N THR A 187 10.30 6.70 -14.54
CA THR A 187 10.56 7.70 -15.61
C THR A 187 11.51 7.23 -16.72
N ILE A 188 12.00 5.99 -16.69
CA ILE A 188 12.96 5.49 -17.67
C ILE A 188 12.29 5.04 -18.98
N PHE A 189 11.00 4.64 -19.02
CA PHE A 189 10.49 3.88 -20.18
C PHE A 189 9.15 4.30 -20.81
N SER A 190 8.38 5.23 -20.24
CA SER A 190 7.25 5.83 -20.97
C SER A 190 7.77 6.90 -21.94
N SER A 191 7.82 6.57 -23.23
CA SER A 191 8.17 7.51 -24.31
C SER A 191 7.22 8.72 -24.40
N ILE A 192 6.09 8.66 -23.70
CA ILE A 192 5.02 9.67 -23.71
C ILE A 192 5.19 10.70 -22.58
N ALA A 193 5.94 10.37 -21.50
CA ALA A 193 5.99 11.19 -20.29
C ALA A 193 6.99 12.37 -20.30
N MET A 194 7.74 12.60 -21.39
CA MET A 194 8.82 13.59 -21.42
C MET A 194 8.42 15.05 -21.72
N ILE A 195 7.13 15.39 -21.76
CA ILE A 195 6.71 16.70 -22.26
C ILE A 195 6.83 17.82 -21.21
N ASN A 196 6.70 17.51 -19.92
CA ASN A 196 6.76 18.52 -18.85
C ASN A 196 7.80 18.17 -17.76
N PRO A 197 8.69 19.10 -17.39
CA PRO A 197 9.65 18.87 -16.32
C PRO A 197 8.92 18.78 -14.98
N ILE A 198 8.83 17.58 -14.41
CA ILE A 198 8.32 17.36 -13.05
C ILE A 198 9.19 18.17 -12.07
N ASN A 199 8.56 18.88 -11.14
CA ASN A 199 9.25 19.52 -10.02
C ASN A 199 9.81 18.47 -9.05
N THR A 200 10.97 17.92 -9.39
CA THR A 200 11.64 16.87 -8.62
C THR A 200 11.94 17.30 -7.18
N LEU A 201 12.14 18.60 -6.92
CA LEU A 201 12.43 19.10 -5.58
C LEU A 201 11.27 18.88 -4.60
N GLU A 202 10.04 19.05 -5.06
CA GLU A 202 8.85 18.86 -4.22
C GLU A 202 8.64 17.37 -3.89
N ILE A 203 8.77 16.51 -4.90
CA ILE A 203 8.74 15.05 -4.74
C ILE A 203 9.83 14.58 -3.77
N PHE A 204 11.06 15.08 -3.90
CA PHE A 204 12.15 14.76 -2.97
C PHE A 204 11.86 15.19 -1.53
N ARG A 205 11.19 16.34 -1.32
CA ARG A 205 10.78 16.77 0.03
C ARG A 205 9.75 15.83 0.64
N ILE A 206 8.79 15.37 -0.15
CA ILE A 206 7.79 14.39 0.28
C ILE A 206 8.46 13.07 0.66
N GLN A 207 9.34 12.52 -0.20
CA GLN A 207 10.10 11.30 0.07
C GLN A 207 10.95 11.42 1.34
N ASN A 208 11.65 12.54 1.53
CA ASN A 208 12.47 12.78 2.73
C ASN A 208 11.61 12.82 3.98
N THR A 209 10.41 13.42 3.90
CA THR A 209 9.46 13.45 5.02
C THR A 209 9.05 12.03 5.43
N TYR A 210 8.63 11.19 4.48
CA TYR A 210 8.28 9.80 4.78
C TYR A 210 9.47 8.99 5.30
N SER A 211 10.66 9.16 4.71
CA SER A 211 11.89 8.49 5.15
C SER A 211 12.28 8.85 6.58
N GLU A 212 12.19 10.13 6.94
CA GLU A 212 12.46 10.59 8.30
C GLU A 212 11.45 10.02 9.31
N VAL A 213 10.16 10.00 8.94
CA VAL A 213 9.08 9.47 9.80
C VAL A 213 9.25 7.96 10.00
N ILE A 214 9.58 7.21 8.95
CA ILE A 214 9.91 5.77 9.06
C ILE A 214 11.05 5.57 10.06
N TRP A 215 12.15 6.30 9.89
CA TRP A 215 13.32 6.15 10.74
C TRP A 215 13.02 6.48 12.21
N LYS A 216 12.36 7.60 12.48
CA LYS A 216 11.96 8.00 13.83
C LYS A 216 10.98 7.01 14.46
N TYR A 217 10.00 6.52 13.69
CA TYR A 217 9.03 5.52 14.15
C TYR A 217 9.72 4.19 14.51
N LEU A 218 10.66 3.74 13.67
CA LEU A 218 11.48 2.56 13.95
C LEU A 218 12.27 2.72 15.25
N LEU A 219 13.00 3.82 15.40
CA LEU A 219 13.80 4.10 16.60
C LEU A 219 12.95 4.10 17.86
N TYR A 220 11.78 4.74 17.77
CA TYR A 220 10.81 4.81 18.86
C TYR A 220 10.30 3.43 19.27
N LYS A 221 9.93 2.57 18.31
CA LYS A 221 9.25 1.29 18.59
C LYS A 221 10.20 0.12 18.86
N TYR A 222 11.36 0.09 18.20
CA TYR A 222 12.24 -1.09 18.18
C TYR A 222 13.65 -0.81 18.72
N GLY A 223 14.01 0.46 18.96
CA GLY A 223 15.36 0.84 19.36
C GLY A 223 16.39 0.72 18.23
N PHE A 224 17.60 1.20 18.48
CA PHE A 224 18.58 1.48 17.42
C PHE A 224 18.96 0.28 16.54
N TYR A 225 19.32 -0.86 17.14
CA TYR A 225 19.85 -2.00 16.38
C TYR A 225 18.78 -2.66 15.48
N GLU A 226 17.60 -2.95 16.04
CA GLU A 226 16.49 -3.54 15.28
C GLU A 226 15.96 -2.55 14.22
N SER A 227 15.99 -1.24 14.49
CA SER A 227 15.65 -0.21 13.50
C SER A 227 16.53 -0.27 12.26
N ILE A 228 17.85 -0.43 12.42
CA ILE A 228 18.76 -0.57 11.28
C ILE A 228 18.39 -1.80 10.45
N GLN A 229 18.19 -2.95 11.11
CA GLN A 229 17.85 -4.20 10.42
C GLN A 229 16.54 -4.06 9.62
N ARG A 230 15.48 -3.57 10.26
CA ARG A 230 14.18 -3.37 9.63
C ARG A 230 14.24 -2.34 8.50
N PHE A 231 14.97 -1.24 8.68
CA PHE A 231 15.13 -0.24 7.63
C PHE A 231 15.86 -0.80 6.41
N MET A 232 16.91 -1.60 6.61
CA MET A 232 17.62 -2.29 5.53
C MET A 232 16.72 -3.31 4.82
N THR A 233 15.93 -4.09 5.56
CA THR A 233 14.93 -5.00 5.00
C THR A 233 13.87 -4.25 4.19
N LEU A 234 13.43 -3.09 4.67
CA LEU A 234 12.49 -2.25 3.93
C LEU A 234 13.09 -1.75 2.61
N ILE A 235 14.34 -1.28 2.61
CA ILE A 235 15.03 -0.88 1.37
C ILE A 235 15.10 -2.06 0.39
N GLN A 236 15.44 -3.27 0.87
CA GLN A 236 15.44 -4.47 0.04
C GLN A 236 14.06 -4.74 -0.55
N CYS A 237 12.99 -4.64 0.25
CA CYS A 237 11.62 -4.78 -0.21
C CYS A 237 11.29 -3.80 -1.35
N LEU A 238 11.65 -2.51 -1.19
CA LEU A 238 11.38 -1.48 -2.20
C LEU A 238 12.19 -1.73 -3.49
N LEU A 239 13.47 -2.09 -3.38
CA LEU A 239 14.31 -2.39 -4.55
C LEU A 239 13.80 -3.61 -5.32
N THR A 240 13.40 -4.67 -4.63
CA THR A 240 12.81 -5.85 -5.28
C THR A 240 11.44 -5.53 -5.89
N ALA A 241 10.63 -4.67 -5.25
CA ALA A 241 9.39 -4.19 -5.83
C ALA A 241 9.61 -3.38 -7.12
N THR A 242 10.66 -2.58 -7.20
CA THR A 242 11.06 -1.88 -8.43
C THR A 242 11.38 -2.86 -9.57
N ASP A 243 12.10 -3.95 -9.29
CA ASP A 243 12.37 -4.99 -10.28
C ASP A 243 11.08 -5.72 -10.72
N GLY A 244 10.16 -5.95 -9.77
CA GLY A 244 8.85 -6.51 -10.09
C GLY A 244 8.00 -5.61 -10.97
N LEU A 245 8.00 -4.30 -10.71
CA LEU A 245 7.34 -3.31 -11.55
C LEU A 245 7.89 -3.30 -12.98
N TYR A 246 9.22 -3.35 -13.11
CA TYR A 246 9.87 -3.41 -14.42
C TYR A 246 9.36 -4.60 -15.25
N ASN A 247 9.18 -5.77 -14.62
CA ASN A 247 8.61 -6.94 -15.30
C ASN A 247 7.11 -6.77 -15.60
N ALA A 248 6.35 -6.16 -14.68
CA ALA A 248 4.91 -5.96 -14.82
C ALA A 248 4.54 -5.00 -15.97
N GLN A 249 5.39 -4.03 -16.28
CA GLN A 249 5.17 -3.06 -17.36
C GLN A 249 5.14 -3.69 -18.76
N TYR A 250 5.76 -4.86 -18.96
CA TYR A 250 5.71 -5.59 -20.23
C TYR A 250 4.42 -6.41 -20.40
N MET A 251 3.49 -6.31 -19.46
CA MET A 251 2.27 -7.09 -19.45
C MET A 251 1.08 -6.24 -19.86
N GLU A 252 0.59 -6.46 -21.07
CA GLU A 252 -0.53 -5.72 -21.68
C GLU A 252 -1.74 -5.59 -20.73
N LYS A 253 -2.10 -6.67 -20.03
CA LYS A 253 -3.20 -6.64 -19.07
C LYS A 253 -2.96 -5.63 -17.92
N HIS A 254 -1.77 -5.65 -17.34
CA HIS A 254 -1.43 -4.75 -16.24
C HIS A 254 -1.37 -3.30 -16.72
N GLU A 255 -0.80 -3.06 -17.90
CA GLU A 255 -0.74 -1.73 -18.51
C GLU A 255 -2.14 -1.16 -18.74
N ASN A 256 -3.06 -1.94 -19.33
CA ASN A 256 -4.44 -1.52 -19.55
C ASN A 256 -5.19 -1.23 -18.23
N ASP A 257 -5.02 -2.09 -17.21
CA ASP A 257 -5.66 -1.92 -15.91
C ASP A 257 -5.12 -0.65 -15.17
N ILE A 258 -3.83 -0.32 -15.35
CA ILE A 258 -3.22 0.93 -14.85
C ILE A 258 -3.67 2.16 -15.63
N GLU A 259 -3.73 2.09 -16.96
CA GLU A 259 -4.19 3.20 -17.81
C GLU A 259 -5.62 3.60 -17.44
N LEU A 260 -6.53 2.63 -17.30
CA LEU A 260 -7.90 2.86 -16.86
C LEU A 260 -7.97 3.50 -15.46
N LEU A 261 -7.13 3.05 -14.53
CA LEU A 261 -7.04 3.65 -13.19
C LEU A 261 -6.58 5.11 -13.27
N VAL A 262 -5.56 5.41 -14.06
CA VAL A 262 -5.02 6.76 -14.24
C VAL A 262 -6.06 7.68 -14.87
N GLU A 263 -6.72 7.25 -15.97
CA GLU A 263 -7.76 8.04 -16.64
C GLU A 263 -8.91 8.42 -15.69
N ASN A 264 -9.39 7.46 -14.89
CA ASN A 264 -10.45 7.71 -13.91
C ASN A 264 -10.00 8.72 -12.85
N LEU A 265 -8.78 8.57 -12.33
CA LEU A 265 -8.23 9.50 -11.34
C LEU A 265 -7.98 10.90 -11.89
N GLU A 266 -7.49 11.02 -13.12
CA GLU A 266 -7.30 12.33 -13.77
C GLU A 266 -8.63 13.06 -13.93
N LEU A 267 -9.70 12.34 -14.33
CA LEU A 267 -11.03 12.90 -14.44
C LEU A 267 -11.58 13.37 -13.08
N GLU A 268 -11.48 12.55 -12.05
CA GLU A 268 -11.93 12.91 -10.69
C GLU A 268 -11.19 14.14 -10.15
N LEU A 269 -9.86 14.16 -10.27
CA LEU A 269 -9.04 15.27 -9.80
C LEU A 269 -9.29 16.57 -10.57
N LEU A 270 -9.61 16.47 -11.87
CA LEU A 270 -9.98 17.63 -12.69
C LEU A 270 -11.34 18.21 -12.26
N LEU A 271 -12.32 17.35 -11.96
CA LEU A 271 -13.63 17.78 -11.46
C LEU A 271 -13.49 18.48 -10.10
N ASP A 272 -12.70 17.90 -9.18
CA ASP A 272 -12.38 18.51 -7.89
C ASP A 272 -11.75 19.90 -8.05
N ASP A 273 -10.78 20.06 -8.95
CA ASP A 273 -10.12 21.36 -9.19
C ASP A 273 -11.12 22.41 -9.71
N ILE A 274 -12.09 22.03 -10.54
CA ILE A 274 -13.14 22.94 -11.07
C ILE A 274 -14.09 23.38 -9.96
N GLU A 275 -14.48 22.48 -9.05
CA GLU A 275 -15.37 22.80 -7.94
C GLU A 275 -14.75 23.82 -6.97
N HIS A 276 -13.42 23.81 -6.80
CA HIS A 276 -12.72 24.76 -5.92
C HIS A 276 -12.51 26.15 -6.52
N ILE A 277 -12.76 26.33 -7.83
CA ILE A 277 -12.66 27.64 -8.51
C ILE A 277 -13.96 28.44 -8.42
N ASN A 278 -15.10 27.76 -8.25
CA ASN A 278 -16.44 28.37 -8.22
C ASN A 278 -16.86 28.77 -6.80
#